data_AF-A0A524KKU0-F1
#
_entry.id   AF-A0A524KKU0-F1
#
_cell.length_a   1.000
_cell.length_b   1.000
_cell.length_c   1.000
_cell.angle_alpha   90.00
_cell.angle_beta   90.00
_cell.angle_gamma   90.00
#
_symmetry.space_group_name_H-M   'P 1'
#
loop_
_entity.id
_entity.type
_entity.pdbx_description
1 polymer ?
#
loop_
_entity_poly.entity_id
_entity_poly.type
_entity_poly.pdbx_seq_one_letter_code
_entity_poly.pdbx_strand_id
1 'polypeptide(L)'
;MTELTIHAGICGFVTTVRTDSPDGGLTVAIDFDTTCSHVAKARAALASVDPMVELFRKLHDTAVYAALSPHLPHVACPVHTGFLKAIEVA
;
A
#
# COMPACT_ATOMS: atom_id res chain seq x y z
N MET A 1 15.08 -2.84 3.57
CA MET A 1 13.87 -3.68 3.51
C MET A 1 13.10 -3.66 4.83
N THR A 2 11.87 -3.17 4.78
CA THR A 2 10.91 -3.11 5.89
C THR A 2 9.73 -4.05 5.60
N GLU A 3 9.20 -4.72 6.62
CA GLU A 3 8.00 -5.56 6.50
C GLU A 3 6.92 -5.11 7.48
N LEU A 4 5.68 -5.00 7.00
CA LEU A 4 4.51 -4.60 7.78
C LEU A 4 3.33 -5.51 7.47
N THR A 5 2.67 -6.01 8.51
CA THR A 5 1.44 -6.83 8.36
C THR A 5 0.20 -6.00 8.67
N ILE A 6 -0.75 -5.99 7.74
CA ILE A 6 -2.03 -5.29 7.81
C ILE A 6 -3.14 -6.31 8.04
N HIS A 7 -3.89 -6.13 9.12
CA HIS A 7 -5.16 -6.84 9.34
C HIS A 7 -6.31 -5.96 8.84
N ALA A 8 -7.04 -6.43 7.82
CA ALA A 8 -8.06 -5.65 7.10
C ALA A 8 -9.38 -5.41 7.88
N GLY A 9 -9.37 -5.61 9.20
CA GLY A 9 -10.52 -5.43 10.09
C GLY A 9 -11.52 -6.58 10.01
N ILE A 10 -12.82 -6.26 10.01
CA ILE A 10 -13.92 -7.22 10.16
C ILE A 10 -13.96 -8.32 9.09
N CYS A 11 -13.40 -8.07 7.90
CA CYS A 11 -13.32 -9.08 6.84
C CYS A 11 -12.29 -10.19 7.10
N GLY A 12 -11.39 -10.01 8.06
CA GLY A 12 -10.39 -11.01 8.47
C GLY A 12 -9.23 -11.24 7.50
N PHE A 13 -9.21 -10.58 6.34
CA PHE A 13 -8.10 -10.71 5.40
C PHE A 13 -6.82 -10.05 5.94
N VAL A 14 -5.68 -10.60 5.54
CA VAL A 14 -4.35 -10.17 5.97
C VAL A 14 -3.52 -9.84 4.74
N THR A 15 -2.74 -8.76 4.82
CA THR A 15 -1.79 -8.35 3.78
C THR A 15 -0.43 -8.07 4.42
N THR A 16 0.62 -8.73 3.97
CA THR A 16 2.00 -8.45 4.39
C THR A 16 2.66 -7.63 3.28
N VAL A 17 3.03 -6.39 3.59
CA VAL A 17 3.69 -5.46 2.66
C VAL A 17 5.18 -5.40 2.98
N ARG A 18 6.00 -5.46 1.94
CA ARG A 18 7.45 -5.37 1.97
C ARG A 18 7.87 -4.16 1.16
N THR A 19 8.64 -3.26 1.78
CA THR A 19 9.13 -2.04 1.14
C THR A 19 10.64 -1.92 1.19
N ASP A 20 11.23 -1.36 0.14
CA ASP A 20 12.66 -1.07 0.08
C ASP A 20 12.90 0.27 -0.63
N SER A 21 13.94 0.99 -0.24
CA SER A 21 14.31 2.30 -0.76
C SER A 21 15.73 2.25 -1.32
N PRO A 22 15.92 1.62 -2.49
CA PRO A 22 17.25 1.35 -3.03
C PRO A 22 18.02 2.64 -3.37
N ASP A 23 17.29 3.71 -3.69
CA ASP A 23 17.82 4.98 -4.18
C ASP A 23 17.90 6.06 -3.08
N GLY A 24 17.98 5.66 -1.81
CA GLY A 24 18.14 6.59 -0.68
C GLY A 24 16.94 7.52 -0.46
N GLY A 25 15.72 7.05 -0.69
CA GLY A 25 14.49 7.78 -0.39
C GLY A 25 13.78 8.41 -1.58
N LEU A 26 14.33 8.33 -2.79
CA LEU A 26 13.68 8.90 -3.99
C LEU A 26 12.52 8.06 -4.51
N THR A 27 12.62 6.74 -4.33
CA THR A 27 11.61 5.77 -4.77
C THR A 27 11.48 4.70 -3.69
N VAL A 28 10.24 4.27 -3.44
CA VAL A 28 9.97 3.09 -2.60
C VAL A 28 9.46 1.96 -3.48
N ALA A 29 10.22 0.87 -3.55
CA ALA A 29 9.79 -0.38 -4.15
C ALA A 29 8.83 -1.10 -3.21
N ILE A 30 7.75 -1.65 -3.77
CA ILE A 30 6.67 -2.30 -3.01
C ILE A 30 6.49 -3.72 -3.55
N ASP A 31 6.50 -4.68 -2.63
CA ASP A 31 5.96 -6.02 -2.85
C ASP A 31 5.00 -6.34 -1.70
N PHE A 32 4.06 -7.25 -1.91
CA PHE A 32 3.15 -7.67 -0.85
C PHE A 32 2.57 -9.05 -1.10
N ASP A 33 2.13 -9.74 -0.05
CA ASP A 33 1.29 -10.93 -0.14
C ASP A 33 -0.04 -10.66 0.54
N THR A 34 -1.15 -11.18 0.01
CA THR A 34 -2.47 -10.90 0.56
C THR A 34 -3.42 -12.08 0.43
N THR A 35 -4.28 -12.26 1.43
CA THR A 35 -5.42 -13.20 1.36
C THR A 35 -6.69 -12.55 0.81
N CYS A 36 -6.67 -11.23 0.54
CA CYS A 36 -7.80 -10.50 -0.04
C CYS A 36 -7.73 -10.49 -1.57
N SER A 37 -8.73 -11.09 -2.24
CA SER A 37 -8.81 -11.14 -3.71
C SER A 37 -8.96 -9.75 -4.37
N HIS A 38 -9.43 -8.75 -3.62
CA HIS A 38 -9.54 -7.36 -4.10
C HIS A 38 -8.19 -6.64 -4.07
N VAL A 39 -7.41 -6.79 -3.00
CA VAL A 39 -6.08 -6.18 -2.87
C VAL A 39 -5.13 -6.77 -3.91
N ALA A 40 -5.22 -8.09 -4.18
CA ALA A 40 -4.40 -8.76 -5.18
C ALA A 40 -4.49 -8.14 -6.58
N LYS A 41 -5.63 -7.53 -6.95
CA LYS A 41 -5.83 -6.88 -8.26
C LYS A 41 -4.98 -5.64 -8.44
N ALA A 42 -4.57 -4.98 -7.36
CA ALA A 42 -3.75 -3.77 -7.39
C ALA A 42 -2.25 -4.07 -7.60
N ARG A 43 -1.82 -5.34 -7.63
CA ARG A 43 -0.40 -5.72 -7.65
C ARG A 43 0.38 -5.09 -8.80
N ALA A 44 -0.18 -5.11 -10.00
CA ALA A 44 0.49 -4.53 -11.17
C ALA A 44 0.65 -3.00 -11.09
N ALA A 45 -0.23 -2.33 -10.35
CA ALA A 45 -0.21 -0.87 -10.19
C ALA A 45 0.65 -0.42 -9.00
N LEU A 46 1.04 -1.32 -8.09
CA LEU A 46 1.79 -1.03 -6.86
C LEU A 46 3.13 -1.75 -6.83
N ALA A 47 4.01 -1.41 -7.78
CA ALA A 47 5.38 -1.91 -7.83
C ALA A 47 6.40 -0.91 -7.25
N SER A 48 6.19 0.39 -7.47
CA SER A 48 7.05 1.45 -6.97
C SER A 48 6.31 2.79 -6.91
N VAL A 49 6.65 3.62 -5.93
CA VAL A 49 6.02 4.94 -5.73
C VAL A 49 7.03 6.01 -5.34
N ASP A 50 6.63 7.27 -5.53
CA ASP A 50 7.34 8.45 -4.98
C ASP A 50 6.83 8.71 -3.55
N PRO A 51 7.65 8.51 -2.50
CA PRO A 51 7.21 8.67 -1.12
C PRO A 51 6.81 10.12 -0.79
N MET A 52 7.32 11.13 -1.49
CA MET A 52 6.94 12.53 -1.28
C MET A 52 5.51 12.79 -1.71
N VAL A 53 5.07 12.11 -2.78
CA VAL A 53 3.67 12.14 -3.24
C VAL A 53 2.77 11.37 -2.27
N GLU A 54 3.17 10.17 -1.87
CA GLU A 54 2.32 9.30 -1.04
C GLU A 54 2.08 9.85 0.38
N LEU A 55 3.08 10.49 0.99
CA LEU A 55 3.03 10.88 2.40
C LEU A 55 2.58 12.32 2.65
N PHE A 56 2.74 13.21 1.67
CA PHE A 56 2.52 14.65 1.86
C PHE A 56 1.39 15.25 1.00
N ARG A 57 0.67 14.44 0.21
CA ARG A 57 -0.50 14.89 -0.56
C ARG A 57 -1.81 14.40 0.06
N LYS A 58 -2.93 14.89 -0.49
CA LYS A 58 -4.26 14.42 -0.12
C LYS A 58 -4.41 12.95 -0.53
N LEU A 59 -5.18 12.19 0.25
CA LEU A 59 -5.35 10.75 0.04
C LEU A 59 -5.74 10.38 -1.40
N HIS A 60 -6.66 11.13 -2.02
CA HIS A 60 -7.11 10.83 -3.40
C HIS A 60 -6.09 11.15 -4.49
N ASP A 61 -5.00 11.85 -4.15
CA ASP A 61 -3.92 12.17 -5.08
C ASP A 61 -2.78 11.13 -5.05
N THR A 62 -2.86 10.12 -4.17
CA THR A 62 -1.79 9.13 -4.00
C THR A 62 -1.96 7.93 -4.93
N ALA A 63 -0.84 7.34 -5.37
CA ALA A 63 -0.83 6.14 -6.19
C ALA A 63 -1.39 4.94 -5.44
N VAL A 64 -1.15 4.82 -4.13
CA VAL A 64 -1.77 3.80 -3.27
C VAL A 64 -3.29 3.87 -3.34
N TYR A 65 -3.88 5.07 -3.23
CA TYR A 65 -5.32 5.22 -3.30
C TYR A 65 -5.86 4.95 -4.71
N ALA A 66 -5.19 5.46 -5.74
CA ALA A 66 -5.58 5.25 -7.13
C ALA A 66 -5.56 3.75 -7.53
N ALA A 67 -4.60 2.97 -7.02
CA ALA A 67 -4.49 1.55 -7.30
C ALA A 67 -5.49 0.68 -6.53
N LEU A 68 -5.77 1.02 -5.27
CA LEU A 68 -6.61 0.21 -4.39
C LEU A 68 -8.11 0.53 -4.51
N SER A 69 -8.47 1.81 -4.65
CA SER A 69 -9.87 2.26 -4.63
C SER A 69 -10.78 1.65 -5.69
N PRO A 70 -10.34 1.32 -6.92
CA PRO A 70 -11.22 0.66 -7.91
C PRO A 70 -11.57 -0.78 -7.54
N HIS A 71 -10.82 -1.39 -6.61
CA HIS A 71 -10.95 -2.80 -6.29
C HIS A 71 -11.53 -3.02 -4.89
N LEU A 72 -11.23 -2.16 -3.93
CA LEU A 72 -11.68 -2.32 -2.55
C LEU A 72 -13.16 -1.94 -2.39
N PRO A 73 -14.02 -2.86 -1.90
CA PRO A 73 -15.46 -2.61 -1.77
C PRO A 73 -15.82 -1.69 -0.60
N HIS A 74 -14.90 -1.47 0.35
CA HIS A 74 -15.17 -0.71 1.57
C HIS A 74 -14.18 0.45 1.69
N VAL A 75 -14.71 1.67 1.77
CA VAL A 75 -13.90 2.89 1.96
C VAL A 75 -13.08 2.87 3.25
N ALA A 76 -13.56 2.18 4.29
CA ALA A 76 -12.91 2.09 5.60
C ALA A 76 -11.83 0.99 5.68
N CYS A 77 -11.51 0.30 4.58
CA CYS A 77 -10.50 -0.75 4.61
C CYS A 77 -9.13 -0.17 5.02
N PRO A 78 -8.50 -0.66 6.12
CA PRO A 78 -7.27 -0.09 6.65
C PRO A 78 -6.05 -0.37 5.76
N VAL A 79 -6.22 -1.16 4.70
CA VAL A 79 -5.16 -1.48 3.73
C VAL A 79 -4.59 -0.23 3.09
N HIS A 80 -5.41 0.78 2.75
CA HIS A 80 -4.90 2.06 2.22
C HIS A 80 -3.84 2.67 3.15
N THR A 81 -4.21 2.91 4.40
CA THR A 81 -3.33 3.52 5.40
C THR A 81 -2.16 2.60 5.74
N GLY A 82 -2.35 1.28 5.75
CA GLY A 82 -1.28 0.32 6.01
C GLY A 82 -0.19 0.34 4.95
N PHE A 83 -0.54 0.46 3.67
CA PHE A 83 0.45 0.66 2.59
C PHE A 83 1.21 1.99 2.79
N LEU A 84 0.50 3.08 3.08
CA LEU A 84 1.15 4.38 3.35
C LEU A 84 2.09 4.31 4.56
N LYS A 85 1.73 3.58 5.62
CA LYS A 85 2.61 3.35 6.77
C LYS A 85 3.83 2.49 6.44
N ALA A 86 3.69 1.50 5.55
CA ALA A 86 4.84 0.72 5.09
C ALA A 86 5.82 1.57 4.26
N ILE A 87 5.30 2.54 3.50
CA ILE A 87 6.09 3.53 2.75
C ILE A 87 6.75 4.53 3.70
N GLU A 88 6.08 4.99 4.75
CA GLU A 88 6.60 5.96 5.73
C GLU A 88 7.85 5.47 6.47
N VAL A 89 8.00 4.16 6.64
CA VAL A 89 9.15 3.54 7.34
C VAL A 89 10.30 3.19 6.37
N ALA A 90 10.04 3.10 5.07
CA ALA A 90 11.00 2.69 4.05
C ALA A 90 12.01 3.80 3.72
#